data_AF-A0A7Y7HQG4-F1
#
_entry.id   AF-A0A7Y7HQG4-F1
#
_cell.length_a   1.000
_cell.length_b   1.000
_cell.length_c   1.000
_cell.angle_alpha   90.00
_cell.angle_beta   90.00
_cell.angle_gamma   90.00
#
_symmetry.space_group_name_H-M   'P 1'
#
loop_
_entity.id
_entity.type
_entity.pdbx_description
1 polymer ?
#
loop_
_entity_poly.entity_id
_entity_poly.type
_entity_poly.pdbx_seq_one_letter_code
_entity_poly.pdbx_strand_id
1 'polypeptide(L)'
;MNNKHIYYSCSSWLSYHICERYYGNKHYAWCTPYFDAFSSLSLQNFVPPSSNPRDIYWGLRKDIDTGDLHSAKVRDIRRGIQKGAALKRKEGTINDVDYLEIVRIARVSQIEKFSPLMLVIPFQPASGLFKRVAVWQRANPLSEEYIVENLPREFFDAFEL
;
A
#
# COMPACT_ATOMS: atom_id res chain seq x y z
N MET A 1 19.05 13.36 -11.17
CA MET A 1 18.90 13.17 -9.71
C MET A 1 17.43 13.36 -9.37
N ASN A 2 16.87 12.57 -8.47
CA ASN A 2 15.48 12.71 -8.07
C ASN A 2 15.36 13.86 -7.06
N ASN A 3 14.65 14.94 -7.42
CA ASN A 3 14.46 16.09 -6.53
C ASN A 3 13.28 15.89 -5.55
N LYS A 4 12.67 14.71 -5.53
CA LYS A 4 11.56 14.38 -4.63
C LYS A 4 12.11 13.84 -3.31
N HIS A 5 11.65 14.42 -2.21
CA HIS A 5 12.12 14.06 -0.86
C HIS A 5 11.15 13.15 -0.11
N ILE A 6 9.89 13.08 -0.55
CA ILE A 6 8.82 12.37 0.14
C ILE A 6 7.97 11.61 -0.89
N TYR A 7 7.59 10.40 -0.53
CA TYR A 7 6.69 9.53 -1.28
C TYR A 7 5.49 9.17 -0.45
N TYR A 8 4.36 8.97 -1.13
CA TYR A 8 3.08 8.69 -0.53
C TYR A 8 2.54 7.36 -1.05
N SER A 9 1.93 6.59 -0.15
CA SER A 9 1.21 5.35 -0.46
C SER A 9 -0.04 5.27 0.40
N CYS A 10 -1.00 4.44 0.01
CA CYS A 10 -2.15 4.10 0.84
C CYS A 10 -2.13 2.60 1.11
N SER A 11 -2.22 2.23 2.39
CA SER A 11 -2.36 0.86 2.88
C SER A 11 -3.70 0.70 3.61
N SER A 12 -3.92 -0.46 4.23
CA SER A 12 -5.00 -0.68 5.18
C SER A 12 -4.44 -1.11 6.53
N TRP A 13 -5.16 -0.84 7.62
CA TRP A 13 -4.80 -1.31 8.96
C TRP A 13 -4.51 -2.81 9.01
N LEU A 14 -5.33 -3.63 8.36
CA LEU A 14 -5.10 -5.07 8.30
C LEU A 14 -3.76 -5.42 7.63
N SER A 15 -3.46 -4.81 6.49
CA SER A 15 -2.20 -5.05 5.76
C SER A 15 -1.00 -4.61 6.59
N TYR A 16 -1.11 -3.44 7.23
CA TYR A 16 -0.10 -2.88 8.11
C TYR A 16 0.23 -3.82 9.28
N HIS A 17 -0.78 -4.29 10.02
CA HIS A 17 -0.56 -5.20 11.15
C HIS A 17 -0.02 -6.57 10.74
N ILE A 18 -0.42 -7.08 9.57
CA ILE A 18 0.15 -8.32 9.05
C ILE A 18 1.66 -8.15 8.80
N CYS A 19 2.08 -7.02 8.25
CA CYS A 19 3.49 -6.75 8.01
C CYS A 19 4.31 -6.67 9.31
N GLU A 20 3.80 -5.98 10.33
CA GLU A 20 4.46 -5.88 11.63
C GLU A 20 4.57 -7.26 12.31
N ARG A 21 3.47 -8.01 12.34
CA ARG A 21 3.41 -9.28 13.06
C ARG A 21 4.13 -10.44 12.36
N TYR A 22 3.99 -10.56 11.04
CA TYR A 22 4.44 -11.75 10.31
C TYR A 22 5.63 -11.50 9.39
N TYR A 23 5.84 -10.26 8.93
CA TYR A 23 6.87 -9.97 7.94
C TYR A 23 8.08 -9.23 8.53
N GLY A 24 8.24 -9.28 9.86
CA GLY A 24 9.38 -8.69 10.56
C GLY A 24 9.46 -7.17 10.38
N ASN A 25 8.31 -6.48 10.48
CA ASN A 25 8.20 -5.04 10.31
C ASN A 25 8.62 -4.52 8.92
N LYS A 26 8.51 -5.37 7.89
CA LYS A 26 8.78 -4.99 6.50
C LYS A 26 7.49 -4.89 5.72
N HIS A 27 7.27 -3.71 5.14
CA HIS A 27 6.06 -3.36 4.42
C HIS A 27 6.30 -3.33 2.91
N TYR A 28 5.27 -3.70 2.16
CA TYR A 28 5.22 -3.43 0.73
C TYR A 28 4.51 -2.10 0.50
N ALA A 29 5.11 -1.20 -0.28
CA ALA A 29 4.51 0.08 -0.65
C ALA A 29 4.59 0.30 -2.16
N TRP A 30 3.43 0.45 -2.80
CA TRP A 30 3.31 1.07 -4.11
C TRP A 30 3.07 2.55 -3.91
N CYS A 31 4.01 3.39 -4.35
CA CYS A 31 4.05 4.79 -3.96
C CYS A 31 4.35 5.73 -5.12
N THR A 32 4.08 7.00 -4.88
CA THR A 32 4.25 8.09 -5.84
C THR A 32 4.71 9.34 -5.09
N PRO A 33 5.48 10.26 -5.69
CA PRO A 33 5.89 11.49 -5.02
C PRO A 33 4.77 12.55 -4.92
N TYR A 34 3.53 12.17 -5.27
CA TYR A 34 2.36 13.04 -5.27
C TYR A 34 1.35 12.56 -4.23
N PHE A 35 1.07 13.37 -3.19
CA PHE A 35 0.04 13.07 -2.20
C PHE A 35 -1.36 13.13 -2.81
N ASP A 36 -1.62 14.20 -3.56
CA ASP A 36 -2.85 14.43 -4.31
C ASP A 36 -2.49 14.89 -5.72
N ALA A 37 -2.65 14.00 -6.69
CA ALA A 37 -2.30 14.25 -8.09
C ALA A 37 -3.10 15.41 -8.73
N PHE A 38 -4.28 15.74 -8.20
CA PHE A 38 -5.20 16.73 -8.75
C PHE A 38 -5.19 18.08 -8.02
N SER A 39 -4.41 18.20 -6.95
CA SER A 39 -4.24 19.46 -6.23
C SER A 39 -3.64 20.54 -7.14
N SER A 40 -4.10 21.79 -7.01
CA SER A 40 -3.46 22.94 -7.66
C SER A 40 -2.03 23.20 -7.20
N LEU A 41 -1.64 22.64 -6.04
CA LEU A 41 -0.28 22.72 -5.50
C LEU A 41 0.63 21.61 -6.05
N SER A 42 0.07 20.60 -6.70
CA SER A 42 0.85 19.51 -7.29
C SER A 42 1.45 19.94 -8.61
N LEU A 43 2.72 19.57 -8.82
CA LEU A 43 3.32 19.70 -10.15
C LEU A 43 2.53 18.86 -11.16
N GLN A 44 2.54 19.29 -12.42
CA GLN A 44 1.95 18.54 -13.51
C GLN A 44 2.45 17.09 -13.50
N ASN A 45 1.51 16.15 -13.55
CA ASN A 45 1.76 14.72 -13.44
C ASN A 45 0.66 13.94 -14.17
N PHE A 46 0.82 12.62 -14.26
CA PHE A 46 -0.12 11.71 -14.93
C PHE A 46 -0.62 10.60 -14.01
N VAL A 47 -0.56 10.80 -12.69
CA VAL A 47 -1.01 9.79 -11.72
C VAL A 47 -2.54 9.73 -11.75
N PRO A 48 -3.16 8.59 -12.14
CA PRO A 48 -4.60 8.47 -12.18
C PRO A 48 -5.18 8.20 -10.77
N PRO A 49 -6.51 8.30 -10.57
CA PRO A 49 -7.13 8.09 -9.25
C PRO A 49 -6.84 6.72 -8.64
N SER A 50 -6.70 5.67 -9.47
CA SER A 50 -6.38 4.32 -9.01
C SER A 50 -4.97 4.16 -8.43
N SER A 51 -4.10 5.17 -8.57
CA SER A 51 -2.75 5.22 -8.03
C SER A 51 -2.45 6.52 -7.27
N ASN A 52 -3.46 7.40 -7.12
CA ASN A 52 -3.37 8.61 -6.31
C ASN A 52 -3.67 8.24 -4.85
N PRO A 53 -2.70 8.37 -3.91
CA PRO A 53 -2.86 7.94 -2.54
C PRO A 53 -4.07 8.57 -1.84
N ARG A 54 -4.35 9.86 -2.07
CA ARG A 54 -5.53 10.55 -1.53
C ARG A 54 -6.84 9.94 -2.03
N ASP A 55 -6.96 9.67 -3.32
CA ASP A 55 -8.18 9.09 -3.89
C ASP A 55 -8.41 7.65 -3.42
N ILE A 56 -7.33 6.87 -3.32
CA ILE A 56 -7.39 5.51 -2.76
C ILE A 56 -7.87 5.57 -1.30
N TYR A 57 -7.28 6.46 -0.49
CA TYR A 57 -7.66 6.63 0.91
C TYR A 57 -9.15 6.95 1.05
N TRP A 58 -9.62 8.04 0.43
CA TRP A 58 -11.01 8.47 0.59
C TRP A 58 -12.00 7.51 -0.08
N GLY A 59 -11.61 6.90 -1.20
CA GLY A 59 -12.39 5.88 -1.86
C GLY A 59 -12.60 4.63 -1.01
N LEU A 60 -11.58 4.22 -0.24
CA LEU A 60 -11.69 3.11 0.71
C LEU A 60 -12.43 3.52 1.98
N ARG A 61 -12.15 4.72 2.52
CA ARG A 61 -12.81 5.26 3.71
C ARG A 61 -14.33 5.35 3.52
N LYS A 62 -14.78 5.86 2.38
CA LYS A 62 -16.22 5.93 2.04
C LYS A 62 -16.89 4.55 2.06
N ASP A 63 -16.29 3.56 1.41
CA ASP A 63 -16.85 2.20 1.37
C ASP A 63 -16.99 1.62 2.80
N ILE A 64 -16.04 1.92 3.68
CA ILE A 64 -16.04 1.46 5.07
C ILE A 64 -17.05 2.21 5.92
N ASP A 65 -17.08 3.54 5.85
CA ASP A 65 -18.01 4.38 6.62
C ASP A 65 -19.47 4.06 6.27
N THR A 66 -19.74 3.68 5.03
CA THR A 66 -21.08 3.26 4.57
C THR A 66 -21.38 1.77 4.83
N GLY A 67 -20.40 0.99 5.29
CA GLY A 67 -20.55 -0.44 5.53
C GLY A 67 -20.79 -1.27 4.25
N ASP A 68 -20.23 -0.86 3.10
CA ASP A 68 -20.43 -1.54 1.82
C ASP A 68 -19.81 -2.95 1.81
N LEU A 69 -20.65 -3.95 2.13
CA LEU A 69 -20.28 -5.36 2.16
C LEU A 69 -19.80 -5.92 0.81
N HIS A 70 -20.04 -5.21 -0.29
CA HIS A 70 -19.65 -5.60 -1.64
C HIS A 70 -18.51 -4.75 -2.22
N SER A 71 -17.83 -3.95 -1.40
CA SER A 71 -16.71 -3.11 -1.81
C SER A 71 -15.66 -3.92 -2.59
N ALA A 72 -15.50 -3.57 -3.87
CA ALA A 72 -14.48 -4.18 -4.72
C ALA A 72 -13.06 -3.92 -4.17
N LYS A 73 -12.82 -2.74 -3.58
CA LYS A 73 -11.52 -2.36 -3.00
C LYS A 73 -11.14 -3.29 -1.85
N VAL A 74 -12.08 -3.57 -0.94
CA VAL A 74 -11.85 -4.49 0.18
C VAL A 74 -11.54 -5.90 -0.32
N ARG A 75 -12.26 -6.38 -1.34
CA ARG A 75 -11.95 -7.70 -1.95
C ARG A 75 -10.57 -7.73 -2.57
N ASP A 76 -10.16 -6.67 -3.25
CA ASP A 76 -8.85 -6.58 -3.90
C ASP A 76 -7.72 -6.54 -2.86
N ILE A 77 -7.90 -5.82 -1.74
CA ILE A 77 -6.95 -5.84 -0.62
C ILE A 77 -6.84 -7.25 -0.02
N ARG A 78 -7.95 -7.96 0.22
CA ARG A 78 -7.92 -9.35 0.71
C ARG A 78 -7.13 -10.25 -0.24
N ARG A 79 -7.40 -10.15 -1.54
CA ARG A 79 -6.67 -10.90 -2.57
C ARG A 79 -5.18 -10.55 -2.56
N GLY A 80 -4.85 -9.27 -2.40
CA GLY A 80 -3.48 -8.77 -2.27
C GLY A 80 -2.77 -9.39 -1.06
N ILE A 81 -3.40 -9.40 0.10
CA ILE A 81 -2.86 -10.02 1.33
C ILE A 81 -2.60 -11.52 1.12
N GLN A 82 -3.57 -12.26 0.57
CA GLN A 82 -3.43 -13.70 0.33
C GLN A 82 -2.31 -14.00 -0.67
N LYS A 83 -2.22 -13.23 -1.76
CA LYS A 83 -1.14 -13.35 -2.74
C LYS A 83 0.22 -13.02 -2.12
N GLY A 84 0.29 -11.95 -1.33
CA GLY A 84 1.50 -11.55 -0.61
C GLY A 84 1.98 -12.63 0.36
N ALA A 85 1.07 -13.22 1.15
CA ALA A 85 1.37 -14.31 2.06
C ALA A 85 1.90 -15.55 1.33
N ALA A 86 1.29 -15.91 0.18
CA ALA A 86 1.76 -17.03 -0.63
C ALA A 86 3.19 -16.81 -1.16
N LEU A 87 3.51 -15.59 -1.60
CA LEU A 87 4.86 -15.22 -2.03
C LEU A 87 5.85 -15.27 -0.85
N LYS A 88 5.50 -14.68 0.29
CA LYS A 88 6.35 -14.67 1.49
C LYS A 88 6.60 -16.06 2.05
N ARG A 89 5.63 -16.97 1.95
CA ARG A 89 5.80 -18.38 2.27
C ARG A 89 6.80 -19.05 1.32
N LYS A 90 6.64 -18.84 0.01
CA LYS A 90 7.55 -19.40 -1.00
C LYS A 90 8.99 -18.90 -0.83
N GLU A 91 9.16 -17.65 -0.41
CA GLU A 91 10.45 -17.03 -0.10
C GLU A 91 11.04 -17.50 1.25
N GLY A 92 10.29 -18.26 2.06
CA GLY A 92 10.70 -18.70 3.39
C GLY A 92 10.67 -17.59 4.46
N THR A 93 10.04 -16.45 4.19
CA THR A 93 9.87 -15.37 5.19
C THR A 93 8.88 -15.77 6.28
N ILE A 94 7.84 -16.54 5.91
CA ILE A 94 6.85 -17.09 6.83
C ILE A 94 6.72 -18.60 6.63
N ASN A 95 6.28 -19.31 7.65
CA ASN A 95 6.04 -20.75 7.56
C ASN A 95 4.59 -21.07 7.13
N ASP A 96 4.27 -22.36 7.04
CA ASP A 96 2.94 -22.85 6.65
C ASP A 96 1.83 -22.46 7.63
N VAL A 97 2.15 -22.42 8.93
CA VAL A 97 1.21 -22.04 10.00
C VAL A 97 0.86 -20.56 9.88
N ASP A 98 1.88 -19.69 9.75
CA ASP A 98 1.71 -18.25 9.56
C ASP A 98 0.89 -17.96 8.30
N TYR A 99 1.18 -18.66 7.20
CA TYR A 99 0.45 -18.50 5.95
C TYR A 99 -1.05 -18.82 6.12
N LEU A 100 -1.38 -19.94 6.75
CA LEU A 100 -2.76 -20.34 7.00
C LEU A 100 -3.47 -19.34 7.93
N GLU A 101 -2.76 -18.83 8.95
CA GLU A 101 -3.29 -17.82 9.86
C GLU A 101 -3.60 -16.51 9.13
N ILE A 102 -2.66 -15.99 8.33
CA ILE A 102 -2.85 -14.76 7.52
C ILE A 102 -4.01 -14.92 6.54
N VAL A 103 -4.11 -16.05 5.83
CA VAL A 103 -5.22 -16.31 4.90
C VAL A 103 -6.55 -16.34 5.65
N ARG A 104 -6.59 -16.96 6.84
CA ARG A 104 -7.80 -17.00 7.67
C ARG A 104 -8.18 -15.61 8.16
N ILE A 105 -7.23 -14.84 8.71
CA ILE A 105 -7.41 -13.44 9.12
C ILE A 105 -8.00 -12.64 7.96
N ALA A 106 -7.33 -12.65 6.80
CA ALA A 106 -7.77 -11.93 5.61
C ALA A 106 -9.16 -12.34 5.12
N ARG A 107 -9.62 -13.57 5.42
CA ARG A 107 -10.97 -14.04 5.06
C ARG A 107 -12.04 -13.61 6.06
N VAL A 108 -11.75 -13.62 7.36
CA VAL A 108 -12.77 -13.41 8.41
C VAL A 108 -12.81 -11.99 8.96
N SER A 109 -11.78 -11.17 8.73
CA SER A 109 -11.78 -9.77 9.18
C SER A 109 -13.00 -9.02 8.65
N GLN A 110 -13.63 -8.22 9.49
CA GLN A 110 -14.73 -7.34 9.11
C GLN A 110 -14.21 -6.12 8.33
N ILE A 111 -15.12 -5.39 7.67
CA ILE A 111 -14.79 -4.32 6.73
C ILE A 111 -13.99 -3.18 7.40
N GLU A 112 -14.24 -2.90 8.68
CA GLU A 112 -13.62 -1.84 9.46
C GLU A 112 -12.11 -2.06 9.63
N LYS A 113 -11.66 -3.33 9.60
CA LYS A 113 -10.21 -3.66 9.65
C LYS A 113 -9.47 -3.26 8.38
N PHE A 114 -10.19 -2.96 7.29
CA PHE A 114 -9.62 -2.47 6.06
C PHE A 114 -9.50 -0.96 6.01
N SER A 115 -9.76 -0.26 7.13
CA SER A 115 -9.65 1.21 7.22
C SER A 115 -8.32 1.69 6.66
N PRO A 116 -8.34 2.71 5.79
CA PRO A 116 -7.15 3.13 5.05
C PRO A 116 -6.14 3.79 5.98
N LEU A 117 -4.86 3.62 5.63
CA LEU A 117 -3.73 4.29 6.26
C LEU A 117 -2.90 4.98 5.19
N MET A 118 -2.64 6.26 5.40
CA MET A 118 -1.66 6.99 4.60
C MET A 118 -0.25 6.67 5.09
N LEU A 119 0.63 6.34 4.16
CA LEU A 119 2.06 6.17 4.41
C LEU A 119 2.82 7.37 3.85
N VAL A 120 3.68 7.97 4.66
CA VAL A 120 4.61 9.05 4.27
C VAL A 120 6.02 8.52 4.40
N ILE A 121 6.72 8.43 3.27
CA ILE A 121 7.99 7.73 3.13
C ILE A 121 9.07 8.74 2.72
N PRO A 122 9.92 9.19 3.65
CA PRO A 122 11.09 9.99 3.31
C PRO A 122 12.04 9.25 2.37
N PHE A 123 12.54 9.93 1.34
CA PHE A 123 13.39 9.31 0.32
C PHE A 123 14.74 8.85 0.89
N GLN A 124 15.39 9.67 1.73
CA GLN A 124 16.77 9.44 2.17
C GLN A 124 16.99 8.07 2.85
N PRO A 125 16.28 7.71 3.94
CA PRO A 125 16.51 6.43 4.61
C PRO A 125 16.18 5.22 3.73
N ALA A 126 15.25 5.36 2.78
CA ALA A 126 14.78 4.28 1.91
C ALA A 126 15.35 4.34 0.47
N SER A 127 16.31 5.23 0.18
CA SER A 127 16.71 5.59 -1.19
C SER A 127 17.14 4.40 -2.05
N GLY A 128 17.86 3.44 -1.47
CA GLY A 128 18.29 2.20 -2.14
C GLY A 128 17.20 1.14 -2.34
N LEU A 129 15.99 1.37 -1.81
CA LEU A 129 14.89 0.40 -1.85
C LEU A 129 13.85 0.72 -2.94
N PHE A 130 13.84 1.95 -3.46
CA PHE A 130 12.88 2.37 -4.48
C PHE A 130 13.18 1.73 -5.83
N LYS A 131 12.21 0.98 -6.35
CA LYS A 131 12.23 0.44 -7.71
C LYS A 131 11.19 1.16 -8.55
N ARG A 132 11.59 1.79 -9.66
CA ARG A 132 10.62 2.41 -10.57
C ARG A 132 9.73 1.32 -11.17
N VAL A 133 8.42 1.56 -11.19
CA VAL A 133 7.45 0.62 -11.78
C VAL A 133 7.68 0.54 -13.29
N ALA A 134 7.70 -0.67 -13.84
CA ALA A 134 7.81 -0.88 -15.27
C ALA A 134 6.55 -0.34 -15.98
N VAL A 135 6.70 0.24 -17.18
CA VAL A 135 5.61 0.95 -17.88
C VAL A 135 4.34 0.11 -18.02
N TRP A 136 4.48 -1.18 -18.31
CA TRP A 136 3.35 -2.11 -18.49
C TRP A 136 2.60 -2.46 -17.19
N GLN A 137 3.14 -2.08 -16.03
CA GLN A 137 2.50 -2.28 -14.71
C GLN A 137 1.90 -0.99 -14.14
N ARG A 138 2.24 0.18 -14.68
CA ARG A 138 1.73 1.46 -14.18
C ARG A 138 0.25 1.60 -14.48
N ALA A 139 -0.47 2.31 -13.62
CA ALA A 139 -1.86 2.64 -13.92
C ALA A 139 -2.00 3.63 -15.09
N ASN A 140 -0.95 4.44 -15.35
CA ASN A 140 -0.80 5.23 -16.56
C ASN A 140 0.65 5.13 -17.07
N PRO A 141 0.92 4.91 -18.37
CA PRO A 141 2.30 4.80 -18.87
C PRO A 141 3.22 5.98 -18.50
N LEU A 142 2.64 7.18 -18.36
CA LEU A 142 3.34 8.43 -18.06
C LEU A 142 3.39 8.76 -16.56
N SER A 143 2.75 7.98 -15.69
CA SER A 143 2.78 8.23 -14.25
C SER A 143 4.17 7.96 -13.66
N GLU A 144 4.45 8.65 -12.56
CA GLU A 144 5.65 8.45 -11.76
C GLU A 144 5.32 7.56 -10.56
N GLU A 145 5.58 6.26 -10.70
CA GLU A 145 5.24 5.25 -9.69
C GLU A 145 6.46 4.40 -9.32
N TYR A 146 6.54 4.03 -8.04
CA TYR A 146 7.63 3.25 -7.45
C TYR A 146 7.09 2.15 -6.54
N ILE A 147 7.84 1.07 -6.43
CA ILE A 147 7.61 -0.02 -5.49
C ILE A 147 8.78 -0.06 -4.50
N VAL A 148 8.44 -0.20 -3.22
CA VAL A 148 9.37 -0.57 -2.15
C VAL A 148 8.88 -1.88 -1.53
N GLU A 149 9.59 -2.98 -1.78
CA GLU A 149 9.09 -4.33 -1.43
C GLU A 149 9.30 -4.71 0.04
N ASN A 150 10.33 -4.16 0.67
CA ASN A 150 10.74 -4.48 2.04
C ASN A 150 11.02 -3.17 2.80
N LEU A 151 10.07 -2.24 2.79
CA LEU A 151 10.17 -0.95 3.48
C LEU A 151 10.18 -1.19 5.00
N PRO A 152 11.28 -0.90 5.72
CA PRO A 152 11.34 -1.03 7.18
C PRO A 152 10.34 -0.07 7.83
N ARG A 153 9.72 -0.53 8.92
CA ARG A 153 8.70 0.25 9.64
C ARG A 153 9.22 1.62 10.09
N GLU A 154 10.47 1.70 10.51
CA GLU A 154 11.12 2.92 10.97
C GLU A 154 11.39 3.95 9.86
N PHE A 155 11.17 3.60 8.58
CA PHE A 155 11.44 4.48 7.44
C PHE A 155 10.19 5.20 6.91
N PHE A 156 9.05 5.11 7.60
CA PHE A 156 7.85 5.85 7.21
C PHE A 156 6.95 6.16 8.41
N ASP A 157 6.09 7.15 8.25
CA ASP A 157 4.98 7.40 9.15
C ASP A 157 3.69 6.85 8.56
N ALA A 158 2.81 6.34 9.43
CA ALA A 158 1.48 5.85 9.07
C ALA A 158 0.42 6.59 9.88
N PHE A 159 -0.60 7.13 9.22
CA PHE A 159 -1.67 7.90 9.87
C PHE A 159 -2.98 7.86 9.09
N GLU A 160 -4.06 8.21 9.77
CA GLU A 160 -5.38 8.47 9.18
C GLU A 160 -5.52 9.96 8.82
N LEU A 161 -6.19 10.24 7.70
CA LEU A 161 -6.68 11.57 7.29
C LEU A 161 -8.08 11.85 7.81
#